data_AF-A0A7V9R6T1-F1
#
_entry.id   AF-A0A7V9R6T1-F1
#
_cell.length_a   1.000
_cell.length_b   1.000
_cell.length_c   1.000
_cell.angle_alpha   90.00
_cell.angle_beta   90.00
_cell.angle_gamma   90.00
#
_symmetry.space_group_name_H-M   'P 1'
#
loop_
_entity.id
_entity.type
_entity.pdbx_description
1 polymer ?
#
loop_
_entity_poly.entity_id
_entity_poly.type
_entity_poly.pdbx_seq_one_letter_code
_entity_poly.pdbx_strand_id
1 'polypeptide(L)' 'MKTVATYSIKGGVGKTSAALNLAYLAARDGLRTLVWDLDPQGAATFLFRVRPRVKGGG' A
#
# COMPACT_ATOMS: atom_id res chain seq x y z
N MET A 1 5.01 17.23 -4.43
CA MET A 1 4.42 15.95 -3.96
C MET A 1 3.84 15.23 -5.16
N LYS A 2 4.14 13.94 -5.37
CA LYS A 2 3.57 13.14 -6.46
C LYS A 2 2.63 12.10 -5.84
N THR A 3 1.42 11.95 -6.38
CA THR A 3 0.41 10.99 -5.89
C THR A 3 0.14 9.96 -6.99
N VAL A 4 0.19 8.68 -6.63
CA VAL A 4 -0.05 7.56 -7.54
C VAL A 4 -1.09 6.64 -6.89
N ALA A 5 -2.09 6.21 -7.66
CA ALA A 5 -3.12 5.28 -7.22
C ALA A 5 -3.11 4.02 -8.09
N THR A 6 -3.11 2.84 -7.46
CA THR A 6 -3.23 1.55 -8.14
C THR A 6 -4.64 1.02 -7.98
N TYR A 7 -5.39 0.93 -9.07
CA TYR A 7 -6.78 0.52 -9.07
C TYR A 7 -7.09 -0.51 -10.15
N SER A 8 -8.03 -1.41 -9.86
CA SER A 8 -8.66 -2.34 -10.81
C SER A 8 -9.87 -2.99 -10.13
N ILE A 9 -10.93 -3.17 -10.90
CA ILE A 9 -12.19 -3.80 -10.47
C ILE A 9 -11.98 -5.28 -10.13
N LYS A 10 -11.04 -5.96 -10.81
CA LYS A 10 -10.80 -7.40 -10.60
C LYS A 10 -9.91 -7.64 -9.38
N GLY A 11 -10.34 -8.53 -8.50
CA GLY A 11 -9.53 -9.05 -7.39
C GLY A 11 -8.35 -9.89 -7.87
N GLY A 12 -7.27 -9.96 -7.09
CA GLY A 12 -6.14 -10.86 -7.37
C GLY A 12 -5.22 -10.48 -8.55
N VAL A 13 -5.38 -9.29 -9.15
CA VAL A 13 -4.54 -8.84 -10.29
C VAL A 13 -3.22 -8.18 -9.87
N GLY A 14 -2.87 -8.19 -8.58
CA GLY A 14 -1.61 -7.64 -8.08
C GLY A 14 -1.59 -6.13 -7.80
N LYS A 15 -2.74 -5.47 -7.63
CA LYS A 15 -2.83 -4.02 -7.33
C LYS A 15 -1.99 -3.61 -6.12
N THR A 16 -2.23 -4.26 -4.98
CA THR A 16 -1.53 -3.99 -3.72
C THR A 16 -0.04 -4.26 -3.88
N SER A 17 0.33 -5.39 -4.49
CA SER A 17 1.72 -5.72 -4.76
C SER A 17 2.42 -4.66 -5.63
N ALA A 18 1.76 -4.14 -6.65
CA ALA A 18 2.30 -3.07 -7.49
C ALA A 18 2.50 -1.77 -6.68
N ALA A 19 1.51 -1.37 -5.87
CA ALA A 19 1.61 -0.19 -5.02
C ALA A 19 2.79 -0.28 -4.05
N LEU A 20 2.95 -1.43 -3.40
CA LEU A 20 4.01 -1.64 -2.42
C LEU A 20 5.40 -1.68 -3.06
N ASN A 21 5.55 -2.31 -4.23
CA ASN A 21 6.83 -2.33 -4.94
C ASN A 21 7.22 -0.94 -5.43
N LEU A 22 6.28 -0.16 -5.97
CA LEU A 22 6.54 1.23 -6.36
C LEU A 22 6.96 2.07 -5.15
N ALA A 23 6.26 1.91 -4.03
CA ALA A 23 6.60 2.62 -2.79
C ALA A 23 7.98 2.22 -2.25
N TYR A 24 8.30 0.92 -2.27
CA TYR A 24 9.60 0.40 -1.86
C TYR A 24 10.73 0.98 -2.72
N LEU A 25 10.59 0.96 -4.04
CA LEU A 25 11.60 1.52 -4.95
C LEU A 25 11.77 3.02 -4.75
N ALA A 26 10.67 3.78 -4.63
CA ALA A 26 10.73 5.21 -4.36
C ALA A 26 11.43 5.53 -3.03
N ALA A 27 11.11 4.79 -1.96
CA ALA A 27 11.75 4.95 -0.66
C ALA A 27 13.25 4.58 -0.72
N ARG A 28 13.59 3.50 -1.42
CA ARG A 28 14.98 3.05 -1.63
C ARG A 28 15.81 4.10 -2.37
N ASP A 29 15.20 4.84 -3.29
CA ASP A 29 15.84 5.92 -4.04
C ASP A 29 15.89 7.26 -3.26
N GLY A 30 15.60 7.23 -1.95
CA GLY A 30 15.72 8.38 -1.05
C GLY A 30 14.51 9.31 -1.02
N LEU A 31 13.39 8.95 -1.66
CA LEU A 31 12.18 9.75 -1.62
C LEU A 31 11.42 9.52 -0.32
N ARG A 32 10.84 10.60 0.22
CA ARG A 32 9.86 10.51 1.30
C ARG A 32 8.57 9.88 0.75
N THR A 33 8.38 8.60 1.04
CA THR A 33 7.28 7.80 0.51
C THR A 33 6.25 7.47 1.58
N LEU A 34 4.97 7.60 1.24
CA LEU A 34 3.83 7.24 2.08
C LEU A 34 2.94 6.27 1.30
N VAL A 35 2.49 5.21 1.97
CA VAL A 35 1.46 4.29 1.45
C VAL A 35 0.18 4.50 2.23
N TRP A 36 -0.93 4.66 1.53
CA TRP A 36 -2.27 4.58 2.10
C TRP A 36 -2.90 3.24 1.73
N ASP A 37 -3.23 2.45 2.75
CA ASP A 37 -4.02 1.24 2.60
C ASP A 37 -5.49 1.64 2.62
N LEU A 38 -6.14 1.57 1.46
CA LEU A 38 -7.57 1.87 1.30
C LEU A 38 -8.40 0.61 1.04
N ASP A 39 -7.77 -0.56 1.12
CA ASP A 39 -8.46 -1.83 1.08
C ASP A 39 -9.00 -2.12 2.49
N PRO A 40 -10.32 -2.28 2.68
CA PRO A 40 -10.93 -2.59 3.99
C PRO A 40 -10.58 -4.01 4.51
N GLN A 41 -9.72 -4.75 3.81
CA GLN A 41 -9.11 -5.98 4.30
C GLN A 41 -7.66 -5.77 4.78
N GLY A 42 -7.15 -4.55 4.74
CA GLY A 42 -5.81 -4.21 5.21
C GLY A 42 -4.70 -4.92 4.44
N ALA A 43 -4.86 -5.10 3.12
CA ALA A 43 -3.96 -5.93 2.33
C ALA A 43 -2.51 -5.42 2.35
N ALA A 44 -2.29 -4.10 2.29
CA ALA A 44 -0.94 -3.54 2.38
C ALA A 44 -0.38 -3.67 3.80
N THR A 45 -1.21 -3.43 4.81
CA THR A 45 -0.88 -3.58 6.23
C THR A 45 -0.42 -5.01 6.53
N PHE A 46 -1.15 -6.00 6.03
CA PHE A 46 -0.81 -7.42 6.15
C PHE A 46 0.56 -7.73 5.51
N LEU A 47 0.78 -7.28 4.28
CA LEU A 47 2.03 -7.52 3.55
C LEU A 47 3.25 -6.86 4.21
N PHE A 48 3.08 -5.65 4.77
CA PHE A 48 4.14 -4.99 5.53
C PHE A 48 4.34 -5.56 6.94
N ARG A 49 3.48 -6.48 7.39
CA ARG A 49 3.50 -7.04 8.76
C ARG A 49 3.45 -5.96 9.84
N VAL A 50 2.75 -4.86 9.56
CA VAL A 50 2.57 -3.77 10.51
C VAL A 50 1.33 -4.06 11.36
N ARG A 51 1.44 -3.85 12.67
CA ARG A 51 0.26 -3.94 13.55
C ARG A 51 -0.54 -2.64 13.42
N PRO A 52 -1.85 -2.70 13.07
CA PRO A 52 -2.71 -1.52 13.10
C PRO A 52 -2.66 -0.89 14.49
N ARG A 53 -2.41 0.42 14.54
CA ARG A 53 -2.44 1.19 15.80
C ARG A 53 -3.84 1.68 16.16
N VAL A 54 -4.77 1.63 15.21
CA VAL A 54 -6.15 2.10 15.38
C VAL A 54 -7.09 0.90 15.33
N LYS A 55 -7.96 0.79 16.34
CA LYS A 55 -8.95 -0.27 16.45
C LYS A 55 -10.02 -0.07 15.35
N GLY A 56 -10.22 -1.07 14.49
CA GLY A 56 -11.24 -1.04 13.43
C GLY A 56 -10.79 -0.51 12.06
N GLY A 57 -9.50 -0.15 11.88
CA GLY A 57 -8.94 0.26 10.58
C GLY A 57 -8.49 -0.91 9.71
N GLY A 58 -9.32 -1.96 9.65
CA GLY A 58 -9.16 -3.05 8.68
C GLY A 58 -9.50 -2.53 7.30
#